data_AF-A0A7S2NTG9-F1
#
_entry.id   AF-A0A7S2NTG9-F1
#
_cell.length_a   1.000
_cell.length_b   1.000
_cell.length_c   1.000
_cell.angle_alpha   90.00
_cell.angle_beta   90.00
_cell.angle_gamma   90.00
#
_symmetry.space_group_name_H-M   'P 1'
#
loop_
_entity.id
_entity.type
_entity.pdbx_description
1 polymer ?
#
loop_
_entity_poly.entity_id
_entity_poly.type
_entity_poly.pdbx_seq_one_letter_code
_entity_poly.pdbx_strand_id
1 'polypeptide(L)'
;GAPPCALPTSPSRAARPGARPGRRVGPRAPVLVEERFVPAAMLDFDDVRDMKQEREGLRRSDELFNRVVAKVDKHRRVVADKRAALEAQLTAAEEVLEREKESALALHAEATFEQAVAGGEAKGGLVGTWSEVEQAAAAVRGAGDELAAARRRAHERAEAECKQLDASKALYQVYCAATGMRWDEAAETVGGYVAVGDAVRAFDLAPPQGPDAASRMAVTSALWQEIEAACLPGGAAALPA
;
A
#
# COMPACT_ATOMS: atom_id res chain seq x y z
N GLY A 1 18.11 -25.78 -47.21
CA GLY A 1 16.81 -25.11 -47.32
C GLY A 1 16.11 -25.20 -46.00
N ALA A 2 16.11 -24.10 -45.25
CA ALA A 2 15.43 -23.95 -43.97
C ALA A 2 14.60 -22.65 -44.04
N PRO A 3 13.40 -22.59 -43.45
CA PRO A 3 12.50 -21.45 -43.61
C PRO A 3 13.01 -20.22 -42.83
N PRO A 4 12.72 -19.00 -43.29
CA PRO A 4 13.08 -17.78 -42.56
C PRO A 4 12.23 -17.63 -41.30
N CYS A 5 12.89 -17.42 -40.17
CA CYS A 5 12.28 -17.08 -38.89
C CYS A 5 11.57 -15.71 -39.00
N ALA A 6 10.26 -15.70 -38.76
CA ALA A 6 9.45 -14.50 -38.69
C ALA A 6 9.82 -13.66 -37.45
N LEU A 7 10.13 -12.39 -37.66
CA LEU A 7 10.29 -11.40 -36.60
C LEU A 7 8.91 -11.13 -35.95
N PRO A 8 8.83 -10.97 -34.61
CA PRO A 8 7.59 -10.57 -33.96
C PRO A 8 7.30 -9.09 -34.26
N THR A 9 6.22 -8.85 -35.01
CA THR A 9 5.63 -7.54 -35.23
C THR A 9 5.01 -7.02 -33.92
N SER A 10 5.43 -5.83 -33.49
CA SER A 10 4.84 -5.13 -32.36
C SER A 10 3.37 -4.76 -32.63
N PRO A 11 2.42 -5.15 -31.77
CA PRO A 11 1.08 -4.58 -31.85
C PRO A 11 1.05 -3.21 -31.17
N SER A 12 1.05 -2.20 -32.05
CA SER A 12 0.27 -0.96 -31.99
C SER A 12 -0.34 -0.55 -30.65
N ARG A 13 0.14 0.60 -30.18
CA ARG A 13 -0.34 1.43 -29.08
C ARG A 13 -1.82 1.76 -29.26
N ALA A 14 -2.70 0.99 -28.62
CA ALA A 14 -4.13 1.29 -28.58
C ALA A 14 -4.39 2.57 -27.78
N ALA A 15 -5.10 3.49 -28.42
CA ALA A 15 -5.51 4.79 -27.91
C ALA A 15 -6.37 4.67 -26.64
N ARG A 16 -6.12 5.55 -25.66
CA ARG A 16 -7.00 5.77 -24.51
C ARG A 16 -8.33 6.35 -25.00
N PRO A 17 -9.49 5.75 -24.69
CA PRO A 17 -10.76 6.41 -24.92
C PRO A 17 -10.96 7.51 -23.88
N GLY A 18 -10.89 8.76 -24.35
CA GLY A 18 -11.34 9.93 -23.62
C GLY A 18 -12.86 10.09 -23.68
N ALA A 19 -13.33 11.01 -22.84
CA ALA A 19 -14.63 11.66 -22.85
C ALA A 19 -15.86 10.80 -22.51
N ARG A 20 -16.26 10.85 -21.23
CA ARG A 20 -17.66 10.62 -20.86
C ARG A 20 -18.54 11.66 -21.58
N PRO A 21 -19.66 11.26 -22.20
CA PRO A 21 -20.55 12.19 -22.87
C PRO A 21 -21.21 13.12 -21.85
N GLY A 22 -21.21 14.43 -22.16
CA GLY A 22 -21.91 15.43 -21.39
C GLY A 22 -23.39 15.09 -21.27
N ARG A 23 -23.90 15.06 -20.03
CA ARG A 23 -25.33 15.05 -19.78
C ARG A 23 -25.90 16.34 -20.33
N ARG A 24 -26.64 16.24 -21.44
CA ARG A 24 -27.57 17.29 -21.88
C ARG A 24 -28.60 17.47 -20.77
N VAL A 25 -28.58 18.64 -20.14
CA VAL A 25 -29.69 19.10 -19.30
C VAL A 25 -30.77 19.57 -20.27
N GLY A 26 -31.78 18.73 -20.50
CA GLY A 26 -33.02 19.17 -21.16
C GLY A 26 -33.78 20.17 -20.28
N PRO A 27 -34.65 21.01 -20.86
CA PRO A 27 -35.44 21.96 -20.08
C PRO A 27 -36.35 21.17 -19.12
N ARG A 28 -36.17 21.37 -17.82
CA ARG A 28 -37.08 20.85 -16.79
C ARG A 28 -38.45 21.47 -17.04
N ALA A 29 -39.47 20.62 -17.21
CA ALA A 29 -40.86 21.02 -17.17
C ALA A 29 -41.15 21.80 -15.87
N PRO A 30 -42.00 22.84 -15.89
CA PRO A 30 -42.34 23.57 -14.67
C PRO A 30 -43.06 22.61 -13.72
N VAL A 31 -42.43 22.33 -12.58
CA VAL A 31 -43.10 21.72 -11.44
C VAL A 31 -44.03 22.80 -10.91
N LEU A 32 -45.34 22.60 -11.07
CA LEU A 32 -46.34 23.37 -10.33
C LEU A 32 -46.12 23.06 -8.84
N VAL A 33 -45.39 23.95 -8.18
CA VAL A 33 -45.33 24.00 -6.72
C VAL A 33 -46.68 24.56 -6.30
N GLU A 34 -47.55 23.67 -5.82
CA GLU A 34 -48.76 24.07 -5.11
C GLU A 34 -48.30 24.80 -3.85
N GLU A 35 -48.29 26.14 -3.90
CA GLU A 35 -47.96 27.01 -2.78
C GLU A 35 -49.00 26.81 -1.69
N ARG A 36 -48.75 25.85 -0.80
CA ARG A 36 -49.34 25.88 0.54
C ARG A 36 -48.69 27.05 1.27
N PHE A 37 -49.38 28.18 1.23
CA PHE A 37 -49.07 29.38 1.98
C PHE A 37 -49.10 29.05 3.47
N VAL A 38 -47.92 28.80 4.06
CA VAL A 38 -47.75 28.74 5.51
C VAL A 38 -47.70 30.19 5.99
N PRO A 39 -48.57 30.62 6.92
CA PRO A 39 -48.59 32.00 7.39
C PRO A 39 -47.23 32.37 7.99
N ALA A 40 -46.71 33.53 7.61
CA ALA A 40 -45.39 34.09 7.97
C ALA A 40 -45.21 34.44 9.47
N ALA A 41 -45.98 33.81 10.36
CA ALA A 41 -45.99 34.06 11.80
C ALA A 41 -45.43 32.90 12.65
N MET A 42 -44.86 31.86 12.03
CA MET A 42 -44.09 30.80 12.72
C MET A 42 -42.81 30.49 11.96
N LEU A 43 -41.97 31.51 11.74
CA LEU A 43 -40.54 31.27 11.69
C LEU A 43 -40.06 31.68 13.07
N ASP A 44 -39.98 30.70 13.96
CA ASP A 44 -39.46 30.91 15.30
C ASP A 44 -38.03 31.47 15.18
N PHE A 45 -37.60 32.27 16.16
CA PHE A 45 -36.24 32.81 16.18
C PHE A 45 -35.16 31.70 16.05
N ASP A 46 -35.53 30.45 16.34
CA ASP A 46 -34.72 29.26 16.16
C ASP A 46 -34.53 28.86 14.68
N ASP A 47 -35.53 29.02 13.79
CA ASP A 47 -35.38 28.75 12.34
C ASP A 47 -34.37 29.71 11.66
N VAL A 48 -34.33 30.97 12.10
CA VAL A 48 -33.37 31.96 11.59
C VAL A 48 -31.95 31.69 12.10
N ARG A 49 -31.83 31.11 13.30
CA ARG A 49 -30.54 30.66 13.86
C ARG A 49 -30.04 29.40 13.14
N ASP A 50 -30.92 28.45 12.85
CA ASP A 50 -30.62 27.24 12.09
C ASP A 50 -30.16 27.58 10.67
N MET A 51 -30.82 28.51 9.98
CA MET A 51 -30.39 28.98 8.65
C MET A 51 -29.03 29.69 8.64
N LYS A 52 -28.64 30.36 9.74
CA LYS A 52 -27.29 30.93 9.87
C LYS A 52 -26.24 29.84 10.10
N GLN A 53 -26.54 28.88 10.96
CA GLN A 53 -25.67 27.74 11.24
C GLN A 53 -25.43 26.89 9.99
N GLU A 54 -26.47 26.61 9.20
CA GLU A 54 -26.37 25.91 7.92
C GLU A 54 -25.51 26.67 6.90
N ARG A 55 -25.69 27.99 6.78
CA ARG A 55 -24.86 28.83 5.90
C ARG A 55 -23.39 28.85 6.32
N GLU A 56 -23.11 28.94 7.62
CA GLU A 56 -21.75 28.84 8.13
C GLU A 56 -21.16 27.44 7.93
N GLY A 57 -21.97 26.39 8.08
CA GLY A 57 -21.59 25.01 7.79
C GLY A 57 -21.20 24.81 6.34
N LEU A 58 -22.00 25.33 5.40
CA LEU A 58 -21.70 25.32 3.97
C LEU A 58 -20.42 26.09 3.65
N ARG A 59 -20.26 27.29 4.22
CA ARG A 59 -19.04 28.08 4.03
C ARG A 59 -17.80 27.34 4.53
N ARG A 60 -17.87 26.71 5.72
CA ARG A 60 -16.79 25.89 6.27
C ARG A 60 -16.51 24.67 5.38
N SER A 61 -17.56 24.03 4.86
CA SER A 61 -17.44 22.92 3.92
C SER A 61 -16.73 23.33 2.64
N ASP A 62 -17.11 24.46 2.04
CA ASP A 62 -16.46 25.01 0.83
C ASP A 62 -15.00 25.39 1.08
N GLU A 63 -14.69 25.98 2.24
CA GLU A 63 -13.31 26.29 2.64
C GLU A 63 -12.47 25.00 2.78
N LEU A 64 -13.01 23.94 3.38
CA LEU A 64 -12.36 22.64 3.48
C LEU A 64 -12.20 21.99 2.09
N PHE A 65 -13.23 22.04 1.25
CA PHE A 65 -13.19 21.51 -0.11
C PHE A 65 -12.10 22.21 -0.93
N ASN A 66 -12.03 23.53 -0.90
CA ASN A 66 -11.00 24.31 -1.59
C ASN A 66 -9.59 23.99 -1.08
N ARG A 67 -9.42 23.77 0.23
CA ARG A 67 -8.14 23.30 0.79
C ARG A 67 -7.75 21.92 0.27
N VAL A 68 -8.70 21.00 0.14
CA VAL A 68 -8.46 19.67 -0.42
C VAL A 68 -8.08 19.77 -1.90
N VAL A 69 -8.84 20.53 -2.70
CA VAL A 69 -8.54 20.76 -4.12
C VAL A 69 -7.15 21.35 -4.29
N ALA A 70 -6.79 22.39 -3.52
CA ALA A 70 -5.47 23.00 -3.58
C ALA A 70 -4.35 22.00 -3.23
N LYS A 71 -4.56 21.14 -2.23
CA LYS A 71 -3.61 20.06 -1.91
C LYS A 71 -3.49 19.06 -3.05
N VAL A 72 -4.60 18.63 -3.65
CA VAL A 72 -4.60 17.68 -4.78
C VAL A 72 -3.86 18.28 -5.98
N ASP A 73 -4.11 19.54 -6.32
CA ASP A 73 -3.45 20.20 -7.43
C ASP A 73 -1.96 20.42 -7.19
N LYS A 74 -1.56 20.73 -5.95
CA LYS A 74 -0.13 20.74 -5.56
C LYS A 74 0.51 19.38 -5.80
N HIS A 75 -0.11 18.29 -5.35
CA HIS A 75 0.43 16.94 -5.59
C HIS A 75 0.47 16.59 -7.08
N ARG A 76 -0.55 16.96 -7.86
CA ARG A 76 -0.55 16.75 -9.31
C ARG A 76 0.61 17.45 -10.00
N ARG A 77 0.92 18.69 -9.62
CA ARG A 77 2.09 19.42 -10.15
C ARG A 77 3.39 18.72 -9.80
N VAL A 78 3.59 18.35 -8.53
CA VAL A 78 4.78 17.60 -8.10
C VAL A 78 4.95 16.29 -8.87
N VAL A 79 3.85 15.56 -9.12
CA VAL A 79 3.88 14.33 -9.92
C VAL A 79 4.21 14.63 -11.38
N ALA A 80 3.66 15.69 -11.97
CA ALA A 80 3.98 16.10 -13.33
C ALA A 80 5.46 16.50 -13.48
N ASP A 81 6.00 17.27 -12.54
CA ASP A 81 7.40 17.69 -12.53
C ASP A 81 8.34 16.49 -12.40
N LYS A 82 8.02 15.55 -11.49
CA LYS A 82 8.78 14.29 -11.33
C LYS A 82 8.72 13.43 -12.59
N ARG A 83 7.56 13.35 -13.24
CA ARG A 83 7.42 12.61 -14.51
C ARG A 83 8.27 13.24 -15.60
N ALA A 84 8.20 14.55 -15.77
CA ALA A 84 9.01 15.26 -16.75
C ALA A 84 10.53 15.06 -16.52
N ALA A 85 10.96 15.10 -15.25
CA ALA A 85 12.35 14.83 -14.90
C ALA A 85 12.78 13.38 -15.22
N LEU A 86 11.93 12.40 -14.91
CA LEU A 86 12.20 10.99 -15.23
C LEU A 86 12.16 10.72 -16.74
N GLU A 87 11.24 11.33 -17.46
CA GLU A 87 11.17 11.23 -18.93
C GLU A 87 12.43 11.82 -19.57
N ALA A 88 12.92 12.96 -19.09
CA ALA A 88 14.18 13.54 -19.56
C ALA A 88 15.41 12.67 -19.25
N GLN A 89 15.45 12.05 -18.07
CA GLN A 89 16.52 11.09 -17.72
C GLN A 89 16.45 9.84 -18.60
N LEU A 90 15.25 9.35 -18.89
CA LEU A 90 15.03 8.19 -19.75
C LEU A 90 15.49 8.49 -21.17
N THR A 91 15.12 9.63 -21.75
CA THR A 91 15.59 10.02 -23.10
C THR A 91 17.11 10.18 -23.15
N ALA A 92 17.72 10.77 -22.11
CA ALA A 92 19.17 10.92 -22.05
C ALA A 92 19.88 9.55 -21.97
N ALA A 93 19.34 8.62 -21.18
CA ALA A 93 19.88 7.27 -21.07
C ALA A 93 19.70 6.48 -22.38
N GLU A 94 18.56 6.62 -23.06
CA GLU A 94 18.31 6.01 -24.38
C GLU A 94 19.29 6.53 -25.44
N GLU A 95 19.60 7.82 -25.46
CA GLU A 95 20.61 8.37 -26.37
C GLU A 95 22.02 7.83 -26.07
N VAL A 96 22.39 7.68 -24.80
CA VAL A 96 23.69 7.08 -24.43
C VAL A 96 23.74 5.62 -24.91
N LEU A 97 22.66 4.86 -24.67
CA LEU A 97 22.58 3.46 -25.09
C LEU A 97 22.68 3.31 -26.62
N GLU A 98 22.01 4.15 -27.39
CA GLU A 98 22.11 4.10 -28.86
C GLU A 98 23.52 4.47 -29.34
N ARG A 99 24.19 5.47 -28.73
CA ARG A 99 25.60 5.78 -29.05
C ARG A 99 26.53 4.60 -28.73
N GLU A 100 26.34 3.97 -27.58
CA GLU A 100 27.14 2.79 -27.19
C GLU A 100 26.90 1.62 -28.15
N LYS A 101 25.65 1.38 -28.55
CA LYS A 101 25.28 0.36 -29.52
C LYS A 101 25.89 0.63 -30.89
N GLU A 102 25.84 1.87 -31.38
CA GLU A 102 26.53 2.28 -32.62
C GLU A 102 28.04 2.05 -32.53
N SER A 103 28.66 2.40 -31.40
CA SER A 103 30.09 2.16 -31.18
C SER A 103 30.45 0.66 -31.15
N ALA A 104 29.63 -0.16 -30.51
CA ALA A 104 29.83 -1.60 -30.42
C ALA A 104 29.66 -2.27 -31.79
N LEU A 105 28.71 -1.80 -32.61
CA LEU A 105 28.53 -2.25 -33.98
C LEU A 105 29.71 -1.85 -34.87
N ALA A 106 30.27 -0.64 -34.70
CA ALA A 106 31.46 -0.21 -35.42
C ALA A 106 32.68 -1.07 -35.07
N LEU A 107 32.93 -1.31 -33.77
CA LEU A 107 34.00 -2.20 -33.31
C LEU A 107 33.82 -3.64 -33.81
N HIS A 108 32.58 -4.13 -33.82
CA HIS A 108 32.28 -5.45 -34.39
C HIS A 108 32.59 -5.50 -35.89
N ALA A 109 32.22 -4.46 -36.64
CA ALA A 109 32.53 -4.36 -38.06
C ALA A 109 34.05 -4.37 -38.31
N GLU A 110 34.82 -3.59 -37.54
CA GLU A 110 36.28 -3.58 -37.59
C GLU A 110 36.87 -4.97 -37.26
N ALA A 111 36.44 -5.58 -36.16
CA ALA A 111 36.91 -6.92 -35.77
C ALA A 111 36.58 -7.99 -36.84
N THR A 112 35.40 -7.93 -37.46
CA THR A 112 35.05 -8.86 -38.55
C THR A 112 35.88 -8.61 -39.80
N PHE A 113 36.22 -7.36 -40.10
CA PHE A 113 37.10 -7.01 -41.22
C PHE A 113 38.52 -7.49 -40.96
N GLU A 114 39.08 -7.22 -39.78
CA GLU A 114 40.39 -7.70 -39.35
C GLU A 114 40.48 -9.23 -39.36
N GLN A 115 39.42 -9.91 -38.93
CA GLN A 115 39.35 -11.38 -38.97
C GLN A 115 39.29 -11.93 -40.40
N ALA A 116 38.60 -11.25 -41.31
CA ALA A 116 38.57 -11.63 -42.73
C ALA A 116 39.92 -11.37 -43.43
N VAL A 117 40.63 -10.31 -43.05
CA VAL A 117 41.97 -9.95 -43.57
C VAL A 117 43.06 -10.83 -42.97
N ALA A 118 42.96 -11.21 -41.69
CA ALA A 118 43.90 -12.07 -40.97
C ALA A 118 43.66 -13.58 -41.19
N GLY A 119 42.70 -13.96 -42.05
CA GLY A 119 42.27 -15.34 -42.33
C GLY A 119 43.34 -16.28 -42.93
N GLY A 120 44.61 -15.89 -42.95
CA GLY A 120 45.74 -16.71 -43.40
C GLY A 120 46.47 -17.50 -42.30
N GLU A 121 46.57 -17.04 -41.05
CA GLU A 121 47.61 -17.57 -40.14
C GLU A 121 47.23 -17.88 -38.67
N ALA A 122 46.02 -17.57 -38.19
CA ALA A 122 45.69 -17.82 -36.78
C ALA A 122 45.16 -19.25 -36.52
N LYS A 123 46.05 -20.25 -36.49
CA LYS A 123 45.78 -21.56 -35.90
C LYS A 123 45.64 -21.42 -34.37
N GLY A 124 44.44 -21.08 -33.91
CA GLY A 124 44.10 -20.97 -32.48
C GLY A 124 43.25 -19.76 -32.09
N GLY A 125 42.69 -19.00 -33.05
CA GLY A 125 41.77 -17.89 -32.74
C GLY A 125 40.43 -18.34 -32.14
N LEU A 126 39.63 -17.37 -31.67
CA LEU A 126 38.26 -17.38 -31.06
C LEU A 126 37.47 -18.70 -31.03
N VAL A 127 37.50 -19.48 -32.11
CA VAL A 127 36.97 -20.85 -32.19
C VAL A 127 37.51 -21.76 -31.07
N GLY A 128 38.78 -21.59 -30.66
CA GLY A 128 39.39 -22.37 -29.58
C GLY A 128 38.86 -22.03 -28.18
N THR A 129 38.42 -20.80 -27.95
CA THR A 129 37.86 -20.32 -26.67
C THR A 129 36.32 -20.29 -26.65
N TRP A 130 35.67 -20.60 -27.77
CA TRP A 130 34.21 -20.57 -27.90
C TRP A 130 33.50 -21.52 -26.93
N SER A 131 34.08 -22.70 -26.67
CA SER A 131 33.52 -23.65 -25.70
C SER A 131 33.55 -23.08 -24.28
N GLU A 132 34.59 -22.33 -23.91
CA GLU A 132 34.71 -21.68 -22.61
C GLU A 132 33.71 -20.53 -22.47
N VAL A 133 33.49 -19.76 -23.55
CA VAL A 133 32.47 -18.70 -23.60
C VAL A 133 31.07 -19.28 -23.46
N GLU A 134 30.74 -20.38 -24.15
CA GLU A 134 29.44 -21.05 -24.02
C GLU A 134 29.23 -21.64 -22.62
N GLN A 135 30.28 -22.21 -22.02
CA GLN A 135 30.23 -22.69 -20.63
C GLN A 135 30.02 -21.54 -19.64
N ALA A 136 30.74 -20.42 -19.81
CA ALA A 136 30.56 -19.23 -18.98
C ALA A 136 29.16 -18.63 -19.15
N ALA A 137 28.63 -18.56 -20.38
CA ALA A 137 27.28 -18.10 -20.65
C ALA A 137 26.22 -19.02 -20.02
N ALA A 138 26.42 -20.34 -20.07
CA ALA A 138 25.55 -21.30 -19.40
C ALA A 138 25.61 -21.15 -17.87
N ALA A 139 26.79 -20.95 -17.30
CA ALA A 139 26.97 -20.71 -15.87
C ALA A 139 26.29 -19.41 -15.41
N VAL A 140 26.39 -18.33 -16.19
CA VAL A 140 25.71 -17.05 -15.89
C VAL A 140 24.19 -17.22 -15.95
N ARG A 141 23.66 -17.93 -16.96
CA ARG A 141 22.22 -18.25 -17.03
C ARG A 141 21.78 -19.06 -15.81
N GLY A 142 22.52 -20.11 -15.44
CA GLY A 142 22.23 -20.93 -14.27
C GLY A 142 22.23 -20.12 -12.97
N ALA A 143 23.24 -19.28 -12.76
CA ALA A 143 23.30 -18.37 -11.61
C ALA A 143 22.13 -17.37 -11.60
N GLY A 144 21.71 -16.89 -12.77
CA GLY A 144 20.53 -16.04 -12.94
C GLY A 144 19.24 -16.74 -12.52
N ASP A 145 19.07 -17.99 -12.91
CA ASP A 145 17.90 -18.81 -12.54
C ASP A 145 17.88 -19.12 -11.03
N GLU A 146 19.04 -19.43 -10.44
CA GLU A 146 19.20 -19.62 -9.00
C GLU A 146 18.87 -18.35 -8.22
N LEU A 147 19.36 -17.19 -8.67
CA LEU A 147 19.05 -15.89 -8.06
C LEU A 147 17.55 -15.58 -8.16
N ALA A 148 16.93 -15.84 -9.31
CA ALA A 148 15.50 -15.66 -9.50
C ALA A 148 14.69 -16.60 -8.57
N ALA A 149 15.11 -17.85 -8.42
CA ALA A 149 14.50 -18.79 -7.48
C ALA A 149 14.67 -18.36 -6.02
N ALA A 150 15.85 -17.87 -5.63
CA ALA A 150 16.12 -17.35 -4.29
C ALA A 150 15.25 -16.14 -3.97
N ARG A 151 15.11 -15.20 -4.92
CA ARG A 151 14.22 -14.03 -4.79
C ARG A 151 12.75 -14.44 -4.61
N ARG A 152 12.27 -15.42 -5.39
CA ARG A 152 10.92 -15.96 -5.24
C ARG A 152 10.69 -16.54 -3.85
N ARG A 153 11.60 -17.41 -3.37
CA ARG A 153 11.50 -18.00 -2.03
C ARG A 153 11.55 -16.94 -0.91
N ALA A 154 12.38 -15.92 -1.06
CA ALA A 154 12.45 -14.83 -0.08
C ALA A 154 11.12 -14.04 -0.03
N HIS A 155 10.53 -13.77 -1.20
CA HIS A 155 9.23 -13.11 -1.29
C HIS A 155 8.11 -13.95 -0.67
N GLU A 156 8.05 -15.25 -1.00
CA GLU A 156 7.07 -16.18 -0.43
C GLU A 156 7.16 -16.27 1.10
N ARG A 157 8.38 -16.28 1.66
CA ARG A 157 8.59 -16.25 3.12
C ARG A 157 8.08 -14.95 3.74
N ALA A 158 8.43 -13.81 3.15
CA ALA A 158 7.95 -12.51 3.62
C ALA A 158 6.41 -12.43 3.57
N GLU A 159 5.78 -12.95 2.52
CA GLU A 159 4.32 -13.03 2.45
C GLU A 159 3.72 -13.95 3.51
N ALA A 160 4.35 -15.09 3.78
CA ALA A 160 3.90 -16.02 4.82
C ALA A 160 4.00 -15.39 6.22
N GLU A 161 5.10 -14.70 6.51
CA GLU A 161 5.30 -13.95 7.76
C GLU A 161 4.26 -12.83 7.91
N CYS A 162 4.01 -12.04 6.86
CA CYS A 162 2.97 -11.01 6.87
C CYS A 162 1.59 -11.61 7.17
N LYS A 163 1.21 -12.71 6.50
CA LYS A 163 -0.07 -13.40 6.76
C LYS A 163 -0.17 -13.91 8.19
N GLN A 164 0.94 -14.43 8.75
CA GLN A 164 0.98 -14.89 10.13
C GLN A 164 0.82 -13.71 11.12
N LEU A 165 1.47 -12.58 10.86
CA LEU A 165 1.33 -11.36 11.66
C LEU A 165 -0.09 -10.78 11.58
N ASP A 166 -0.70 -10.79 10.40
CA ASP A 166 -2.09 -10.35 10.24
C ASP A 166 -3.06 -11.24 11.01
N ALA A 167 -2.85 -12.57 10.97
CA ALA A 167 -3.65 -13.52 11.73
C ALA A 167 -3.47 -13.33 13.25
N SER A 168 -2.24 -13.15 13.74
CA SER A 168 -1.98 -12.93 15.16
C SER A 168 -2.56 -11.59 15.64
N LYS A 169 -2.45 -10.53 14.83
CA LYS A 169 -3.07 -9.24 15.10
C LYS A 169 -4.58 -9.32 15.15
N ALA A 170 -5.21 -10.02 14.21
CA ALA A 170 -6.66 -10.22 14.20
C ALA A 170 -7.12 -10.99 15.45
N LEU A 171 -6.42 -12.07 15.82
CA LEU A 171 -6.69 -12.81 17.06
C LEU A 171 -6.54 -11.93 18.29
N TYR A 172 -5.49 -11.12 18.36
CA TYR A 172 -5.28 -10.18 19.45
C TYR A 172 -6.41 -9.14 19.54
N GLN A 173 -6.86 -8.61 18.41
CA GLN A 173 -7.99 -7.68 18.38
C GLN A 173 -9.29 -8.31 18.88
N VAL A 174 -9.58 -9.54 18.47
CA VAL A 174 -10.75 -10.30 18.95
C VAL A 174 -10.63 -10.54 20.45
N TYR A 175 -9.46 -10.97 20.94
CA TYR A 175 -9.20 -11.14 22.37
C TYR A 175 -9.49 -9.86 23.14
N CYS A 176 -8.91 -8.73 22.72
CA CYS A 176 -9.11 -7.46 23.40
C CYS A 176 -10.55 -6.96 23.32
N ALA A 177 -11.26 -7.21 22.21
CA ALA A 177 -12.66 -6.86 22.09
C ALA A 177 -13.55 -7.70 23.01
N ALA A 178 -13.20 -8.96 23.22
CA ALA A 178 -13.94 -9.88 24.09
C ALA A 178 -13.68 -9.63 25.58
N THR A 179 -12.46 -9.26 25.97
CA THR A 179 -12.06 -9.12 27.38
C THR A 179 -11.89 -7.68 27.85
N GLY A 180 -11.83 -6.72 26.92
CA GLY A 180 -11.46 -5.33 27.22
C GLY A 180 -9.98 -5.15 27.58
N MET A 181 -9.16 -6.21 27.56
CA MET A 181 -7.79 -6.16 28.05
C MET A 181 -6.80 -5.59 27.04
N ARG A 182 -5.79 -4.90 27.56
CA ARG A 182 -4.64 -4.35 26.84
C ARG A 182 -3.39 -4.61 27.68
N TRP A 183 -2.39 -5.21 27.06
CA TRP A 183 -1.12 -5.53 27.71
C TRP A 183 -0.15 -4.36 27.57
N ASP A 184 0.64 -4.13 28.61
CA ASP A 184 1.80 -3.24 28.52
C ASP A 184 3.02 -4.05 28.06
N GLU A 185 3.43 -3.88 26.81
CA GLU A 185 4.59 -4.59 26.23
C GLU A 185 5.93 -4.14 26.84
N ALA A 186 5.96 -2.98 27.52
CA ALA A 186 7.18 -2.44 28.14
C ALA A 186 7.35 -2.86 29.61
N ALA A 187 6.34 -3.50 30.21
CA ALA A 187 6.38 -3.92 31.61
C ALA A 187 7.23 -5.19 31.79
N GLU A 188 8.01 -5.25 32.87
CA GLU A 188 8.77 -6.46 33.27
C GLU A 188 7.87 -7.52 33.93
N THR A 189 6.62 -7.14 34.25
CA THR A 189 5.59 -7.94 34.92
C THR A 189 4.43 -8.25 33.98
N VAL A 190 3.46 -9.04 34.45
CA VAL A 190 2.21 -9.29 33.72
C VAL A 190 1.28 -8.09 33.97
N GLY A 191 1.56 -6.99 33.28
CA GLY A 191 0.92 -5.69 33.48
C GLY A 191 0.09 -5.22 32.29
N GLY A 192 -0.90 -4.37 32.56
CA GLY A 192 -1.78 -3.82 31.54
C GLY A 192 -3.00 -3.09 32.11
N TYR A 193 -4.04 -2.99 31.30
CA TYR A 193 -5.33 -2.45 31.74
C TYR A 193 -6.51 -3.20 31.12
N VAL A 194 -7.65 -3.14 31.80
CA VAL A 194 -8.96 -3.62 31.34
C VAL A 194 -9.86 -2.40 31.12
N ALA A 195 -10.46 -2.29 29.94
CA ALA A 195 -11.41 -1.26 29.58
C ALA A 195 -12.73 -1.88 29.12
N VAL A 196 -13.79 -1.74 29.92
CA VAL A 196 -15.13 -2.27 29.64
C VAL A 196 -16.16 -1.18 29.91
N GLY A 197 -16.92 -0.78 28.88
CA GLY A 197 -17.82 0.37 28.96
C GLY A 197 -17.06 1.66 29.26
N ASP A 198 -17.51 2.39 30.29
CA ASP A 198 -16.88 3.65 30.74
C ASP A 198 -15.83 3.43 31.85
N ALA A 199 -15.57 2.18 32.24
CA ALA A 199 -14.61 1.83 33.29
C ALA A 199 -13.26 1.41 32.70
N VAL A 200 -12.17 1.95 33.27
CA VAL A 200 -10.79 1.57 32.95
C VAL A 200 -10.06 1.24 34.26
N ARG A 201 -9.40 0.09 34.32
CA ARG A 201 -8.65 -0.37 35.49
C ARG A 201 -7.29 -0.94 35.06
N ALA A 202 -6.22 -0.42 35.64
CA ALA A 202 -4.88 -1.00 35.46
C ALA A 202 -4.69 -2.21 36.37
N PHE A 203 -3.93 -3.20 35.91
CA PHE A 203 -3.50 -4.35 36.70
C PHE A 203 -1.99 -4.57 36.51
N ASP A 204 -1.36 -5.11 37.54
CA ASP A 204 0.05 -5.48 37.54
C ASP A 204 0.22 -6.74 38.39
N LEU A 205 0.49 -7.87 37.73
CA LEU A 205 0.61 -9.17 38.35
C LEU A 205 2.04 -9.68 38.26
N ALA A 206 2.49 -10.33 39.35
CA ALA A 206 3.76 -11.02 39.34
C ALA A 206 3.76 -12.12 38.27
N PRO A 207 4.84 -12.27 37.49
CA PRO A 207 4.95 -13.35 36.53
C PRO A 207 4.91 -14.72 37.23
N PRO A 208 4.46 -15.77 36.53
CA PRO A 208 4.43 -17.11 37.09
C PRO A 208 5.84 -17.53 37.54
N GLN A 209 5.96 -18.07 38.76
CA GLN A 209 7.25 -18.40 39.39
C GLN A 209 7.90 -19.70 38.84
N GLY A 210 7.51 -20.12 37.65
CA GLY A 210 8.01 -21.32 36.98
C GLY A 210 7.05 -21.88 35.92
N PRO A 211 7.41 -22.97 35.24
CA PRO A 211 6.57 -23.60 34.21
C PRO A 211 5.39 -24.41 34.77
N ASP A 212 5.20 -24.39 36.10
CA ASP A 212 4.15 -25.15 36.78
C ASP A 212 2.74 -24.68 36.38
N ALA A 213 1.86 -25.64 36.16
CA ALA A 213 0.48 -25.40 35.80
C ALA A 213 -0.29 -24.68 36.92
N ALA A 214 0.02 -24.96 38.19
CA ALA A 214 -0.66 -24.31 39.32
C ALA A 214 -0.32 -22.81 39.39
N SER A 215 0.95 -22.45 39.17
CA SER A 215 1.37 -21.04 39.12
C SER A 215 0.71 -20.28 37.97
N ARG A 216 0.64 -20.87 36.76
CA ARG A 216 -0.08 -20.26 35.63
C ARG A 216 -1.58 -20.11 35.91
N MET A 217 -2.20 -21.12 36.53
CA MET A 217 -3.61 -21.07 36.88
C MET A 217 -3.89 -19.97 37.90
N ALA A 218 -3.04 -19.78 38.91
CA ALA A 218 -3.19 -18.70 39.89
C ALA A 218 -3.17 -17.31 39.23
N VAL A 219 -2.22 -17.06 38.31
CA VAL A 219 -2.16 -15.80 37.53
C VAL A 219 -3.40 -15.65 36.65
N THR A 220 -3.85 -16.73 36.01
CA THR A 220 -5.03 -16.69 35.12
C THR A 220 -6.32 -16.40 35.91
N SER A 221 -6.48 -17.00 37.09
CA SER A 221 -7.60 -16.72 37.99
C SER A 221 -7.59 -15.29 38.49
N ALA A 222 -6.41 -14.74 38.86
CA ALA A 222 -6.29 -13.33 39.26
C ALA A 222 -6.65 -12.38 38.11
N LEU A 223 -6.23 -12.68 36.88
CA LEU A 223 -6.60 -11.90 35.69
C LEU A 223 -8.12 -11.90 35.44
N TRP A 224 -8.78 -13.05 35.57
CA TRP A 224 -10.25 -13.12 35.41
C TRP A 224 -10.98 -12.33 36.48
N GLN A 225 -10.48 -12.30 37.71
CA GLN A 225 -11.04 -11.47 38.77
C GLN A 225 -10.97 -9.97 38.44
N GLU A 226 -9.90 -9.50 37.80
CA GLU A 226 -9.79 -8.10 37.34
C GLU A 226 -10.83 -7.77 36.26
N ILE A 227 -11.08 -8.71 35.33
CA ILE A 227 -12.12 -8.55 34.30
C ILE A 227 -13.51 -8.52 34.94
N GLU A 228 -13.82 -9.46 35.84
CA GLU A 228 -15.11 -9.50 36.54
C GLU A 228 -15.33 -8.23 37.37
N ALA A 229 -14.30 -7.74 38.07
CA ALA A 229 -14.35 -6.50 38.84
C ALA A 229 -14.54 -5.24 37.98
N ALA A 230 -14.11 -5.25 36.71
CA ALA A 230 -14.34 -4.16 35.77
C ALA A 230 -15.71 -4.23 35.09
N CYS A 231 -16.22 -5.43 34.84
CA CYS A 231 -17.51 -5.68 34.19
C CYS A 231 -18.72 -5.55 35.11
N LEU A 232 -18.55 -5.78 36.42
CA LEU A 232 -19.63 -5.66 37.39
C LEU A 232 -19.76 -4.19 37.82
N PRO A 233 -20.95 -3.57 37.70
CA PRO A 233 -21.16 -2.23 38.21
C PRO A 233 -20.88 -2.23 39.71
N GLY A 234 -19.79 -1.57 40.12
CA GLY A 234 -19.51 -1.31 41.52
C GLY A 234 -20.72 -0.62 42.13
N GLY A 235 -21.25 -1.18 43.23
CA GLY A 235 -22.48 -0.73 43.88
C GLY A 235 -22.57 0.79 44.02
N ALA A 236 -23.26 1.42 43.07
CA ALA A 236 -23.64 2.82 43.08
C ALA A 236 -25.10 2.93 42.62
N ALA A 237 -25.96 2.14 43.26
CA ALA A 237 -27.38 2.40 43.38
C ALA A 237 -27.75 2.27 44.86
N ALA A 238 -27.13 3.11 45.70
CA ALA A 238 -27.77 3.48 46.96
C ALA A 238 -29.02 4.28 46.57
N LEU A 239 -30.17 3.63 46.60
CA LEU A 239 -31.48 4.26 46.52
C LEU A 239 -31.54 5.42 47.54
N PRO A 240 -31.94 6.64 47.14
CA PRO A 240 -32.33 7.65 48.11
C PRO A 240 -33.59 7.16 48.85
N ALA A 241 -33.55 7.26 50.17
CA ALA A 241 -34.66 6.98 51.09
C ALA A 241 -35.83 7.94 50.91
#